data_AF-A0A0A0DF15-F1
#
_entry.id   AF-A0A0A0DF15-F1
#
_cell.length_a   1.000
_cell.length_b   1.000
_cell.length_c   1.000
_cell.angle_alpha   90.00
_cell.angle_beta   90.00
_cell.angle_gamma   90.00
#
_symmetry.space_group_name_H-M   'P 1'
#
loop_
_entity.id
_entity.type
_entity.pdbx_description
1 polymer ?
#
loop_
_entity_poly.entity_id
_entity_poly.type
_entity_poly.pdbx_seq_one_letter_code
_entity_poly.pdbx_strand_id
1 'polypeptide(L)'
;MSKHTDFILTPITTILEEAVAATSSIGDGIETYPLCDYILQAVFLKMTGFQEQKMKCIAWELGTNDFEFRYWWLNKANLGTYSNYDSKNNIYTEFCKVLKKINVDFSINDIDREDLLKNTTKKIREIFKDSNLISWARADFSYFVSDDWTDIDQFLKDENNMFVSMPNENNRPKKPERKKRDSEQGYEDKLREYNRRDTIYIKNIEHNLKCKYENMFDQRNRLAHNTLSYQQNLPTLAKLVNETQATRNYFIWFGLLTLIDNIFIELYRHYQEGLEEELNY
;
A
#
# COMPACT_ATOMS: atom_id res chain seq x y z
N MET A 1 -26.51 -13.02 -3.79
CA MET A 1 -25.13 -12.77 -3.31
C MET A 1 -24.18 -13.70 -4.03
N SER A 2 -23.13 -13.16 -4.62
CA SER A 2 -22.10 -13.98 -5.22
C SER A 2 -21.33 -14.76 -4.14
N LYS A 3 -20.78 -15.92 -4.49
CA LYS A 3 -20.07 -16.81 -3.56
C LYS A 3 -18.82 -16.17 -2.95
N HIS A 4 -18.28 -15.11 -3.56
CA HIS A 4 -17.04 -14.46 -3.12
C HIS A 4 -17.24 -13.10 -2.45
N THR A 5 -18.44 -12.52 -2.48
CA THR A 5 -18.74 -11.18 -1.93
C THR A 5 -18.31 -11.07 -0.46
N ASP A 6 -18.70 -12.02 0.38
CA ASP A 6 -18.37 -11.99 1.82
C ASP A 6 -16.85 -11.98 2.06
N PHE A 7 -16.10 -12.75 1.27
CA PHE A 7 -14.65 -12.79 1.35
C PHE A 7 -13.99 -11.49 0.86
N ILE A 8 -14.51 -10.90 -0.22
CA ILE A 8 -13.98 -9.64 -0.76
C ILE A 8 -14.16 -8.50 0.26
N LEU A 9 -15.33 -8.44 0.90
CA LEU A 9 -15.67 -7.43 1.90
C LEU A 9 -15.01 -7.68 3.27
N THR A 10 -14.50 -8.89 3.54
CA THR A 10 -13.80 -9.20 4.79
C THR A 10 -12.50 -8.40 4.87
N PRO A 11 -12.30 -7.52 5.88
CA PRO A 11 -11.08 -6.74 5.99
C PRO A 11 -9.83 -7.61 6.19
N ILE A 12 -8.71 -7.25 5.55
CA ILE A 12 -7.41 -7.91 5.76
C ILE A 12 -6.91 -7.79 7.20
N THR A 13 -7.42 -6.81 7.96
CA THR A 13 -7.07 -6.59 9.36
C THR A 13 -7.49 -7.74 10.28
N THR A 14 -8.43 -8.59 9.84
CA THR A 14 -8.82 -9.80 10.58
C THR A 14 -7.61 -10.72 10.85
N ILE A 15 -6.65 -10.79 9.93
CA ILE A 15 -5.40 -11.55 10.10
C ILE A 15 -4.53 -10.97 11.22
N LEU A 16 -4.51 -9.63 11.35
CA LEU A 16 -3.78 -8.95 12.40
C LEU A 16 -4.45 -9.17 13.77
N GLU A 17 -5.78 -9.12 13.81
CA GLU A 17 -6.57 -9.42 15.01
C GLU A 17 -6.36 -10.86 15.49
N GLU A 18 -6.41 -11.83 14.56
CA GLU A 18 -6.11 -13.24 14.84
C GLU A 18 -4.68 -13.42 15.37
N ALA A 19 -3.71 -12.70 14.79
CA ALA A 19 -2.32 -12.77 15.21
C ALA A 19 -2.14 -12.25 16.65
N VAL A 20 -2.69 -11.07 16.95
CA VAL A 20 -2.65 -10.47 18.29
C VAL A 20 -3.35 -11.37 19.32
N ALA A 21 -4.50 -11.94 18.96
CA ALA A 21 -5.21 -12.89 19.82
C ALA A 21 -4.37 -14.14 20.10
N ALA A 22 -3.74 -14.72 19.07
CA ALA A 22 -2.89 -15.91 19.19
C ALA A 22 -1.62 -15.64 20.03
N THR A 23 -1.09 -14.43 20.01
CA THR A 23 0.11 -14.06 20.77
C THR A 23 -0.19 -13.53 22.16
N SER A 24 -1.46 -13.30 22.52
CA SER A 24 -1.86 -12.71 23.81
C SER A 24 -1.33 -13.43 25.05
N SER A 25 -1.07 -14.74 24.95
CA SER A 25 -0.53 -15.56 26.05
C SER A 25 1.01 -15.53 26.15
N ILE A 26 1.69 -14.96 25.14
CA ILE A 26 3.14 -14.78 25.15
C ILE A 26 3.43 -13.56 26.04
N GLY A 27 4.35 -13.71 27.00
CA GLY A 27 4.82 -12.58 27.81
C GLY A 27 5.53 -11.51 26.97
N ASP A 28 5.96 -10.41 27.59
CA ASP A 28 6.66 -9.31 26.92
C ASP A 28 8.14 -9.18 27.36
N GLY A 29 8.67 -10.21 28.01
CA GLY A 29 10.06 -10.27 28.48
C GLY A 29 11.09 -10.41 27.36
N ILE A 30 12.37 -10.20 27.68
CA ILE A 30 13.50 -10.23 26.71
C ILE A 30 13.61 -11.59 26.01
N GLU A 31 13.25 -12.68 26.70
CA GLU A 31 13.24 -14.05 26.18
C GLU A 31 12.33 -14.25 24.98
N THR A 32 11.31 -13.39 24.84
CA THR A 32 10.33 -13.45 23.75
C THR A 32 10.70 -12.57 22.55
N TYR A 33 11.71 -11.70 22.69
CA TYR A 33 12.16 -10.79 21.61
C TYR A 33 12.54 -11.52 20.31
N PRO A 34 13.27 -12.65 20.31
CA PRO A 34 13.57 -13.38 19.08
C PRO A 34 12.34 -13.95 18.36
N LEU A 35 11.24 -14.21 19.09
CA LEU A 35 10.00 -14.72 18.51
C LEU A 35 9.25 -13.65 17.72
N CYS A 36 9.45 -12.38 18.05
CA CYS A 36 8.81 -11.23 17.41
C CYS A 36 8.96 -11.27 15.88
N ASP A 37 10.20 -11.40 15.40
CA ASP A 37 10.48 -11.33 13.95
C ASP A 37 9.82 -12.48 13.19
N TYR A 38 9.85 -13.70 13.75
CA TYR A 38 9.17 -14.85 13.15
C TYR A 38 7.65 -14.68 13.10
N ILE A 39 7.05 -14.14 14.17
CA ILE A 39 5.61 -13.87 14.23
C ILE A 39 5.25 -12.81 13.19
N LEU A 40 5.91 -11.66 13.18
CA LEU A 40 5.63 -10.57 12.25
C LEU A 40 5.85 -11.00 10.79
N GLN A 41 6.91 -11.76 10.51
CA GLN A 41 7.15 -12.35 9.18
C GLN A 41 6.01 -13.28 8.76
N ALA A 42 5.57 -14.18 9.64
CA ALA A 42 4.49 -15.12 9.33
C ALA A 42 3.16 -14.40 9.08
N VAL A 43 2.83 -13.40 9.91
CA VAL A 43 1.65 -12.56 9.76
C VAL A 43 1.69 -11.78 8.45
N PHE A 44 2.84 -11.16 8.15
CA PHE A 44 3.05 -10.45 6.90
C PHE A 44 2.85 -11.36 5.67
N LEU A 45 3.43 -12.56 5.66
CA LEU A 45 3.24 -13.52 4.58
C LEU A 45 1.78 -13.93 4.43
N LYS A 46 1.06 -14.18 5.54
CA LYS A 46 -0.39 -14.46 5.51
C LYS A 46 -1.19 -13.31 4.90
N MET A 47 -0.91 -12.06 5.28
CA MET A 47 -1.59 -10.88 4.72
C MET A 47 -1.34 -10.76 3.21
N THR A 48 -0.10 -10.94 2.76
CA THR A 48 0.19 -10.87 1.31
C THR A 48 -0.56 -11.94 0.53
N GLY A 49 -0.59 -13.18 1.05
CA GLY A 49 -1.35 -14.27 0.43
C GLY A 49 -2.86 -14.01 0.42
N PHE A 50 -3.42 -13.48 1.50
CA PHE A 50 -4.83 -13.10 1.56
C PHE A 50 -5.18 -12.04 0.52
N GLN A 51 -4.36 -11.00 0.38
CA GLN A 51 -4.59 -9.95 -0.61
C GLN A 51 -4.50 -10.50 -2.05
N GLU A 52 -3.53 -11.36 -2.35
CA GLU A 52 -3.43 -12.02 -3.65
C GLU A 52 -4.69 -12.83 -3.99
N GLN A 53 -5.24 -13.58 -3.03
CA GLN A 53 -6.48 -14.33 -3.22
C GLN A 53 -7.68 -13.41 -3.39
N LYS A 54 -7.76 -12.32 -2.61
CA LYS A 54 -8.82 -11.33 -2.75
C LYS A 54 -8.82 -10.70 -4.14
N MET A 55 -7.66 -10.34 -4.69
CA MET A 55 -7.55 -9.82 -6.05
C MET A 55 -8.08 -10.82 -7.09
N LYS A 56 -7.82 -12.12 -6.92
CA LYS A 56 -8.37 -13.17 -7.80
C LYS A 56 -9.89 -13.25 -7.70
N CYS A 57 -10.45 -13.20 -6.49
CA CYS A 57 -11.88 -13.19 -6.28
C CYS A 57 -12.53 -11.97 -6.94
N ILE A 58 -11.98 -10.77 -6.76
CA ILE A 58 -12.46 -9.55 -7.42
C ILE A 58 -12.43 -9.72 -8.95
N ALA A 59 -11.30 -10.15 -9.51
CA ALA A 59 -11.18 -10.36 -10.95
C ALA A 59 -12.20 -11.39 -11.48
N TRP A 60 -12.48 -12.44 -10.70
CA TRP A 60 -13.50 -13.43 -11.04
C TRP A 60 -14.90 -12.81 -11.06
N GLU A 61 -15.26 -12.01 -10.05
CA GLU A 61 -16.56 -11.33 -9.98
C GLU A 61 -16.75 -10.37 -11.16
N LEU A 62 -15.77 -9.49 -11.39
CA LEU A 62 -15.79 -8.55 -12.51
C LEU A 62 -15.89 -9.28 -13.85
N GLY A 63 -15.07 -10.31 -14.02
CA GLY A 63 -15.07 -11.13 -15.21
C GLY A 63 -16.37 -11.91 -15.39
N THR A 64 -17.18 -12.15 -14.35
CA THR A 64 -18.47 -12.85 -14.48
C THR A 64 -19.51 -11.97 -15.17
N ASN A 65 -19.49 -10.66 -14.92
CA ASN A 65 -20.47 -9.72 -15.45
C ASN A 65 -19.98 -8.94 -16.69
N ASP A 66 -18.68 -8.61 -16.80
CA ASP A 66 -18.11 -7.89 -17.96
C ASP A 66 -17.28 -8.84 -18.85
N PHE A 67 -17.76 -9.06 -20.09
CA PHE A 67 -17.09 -9.91 -21.08
C PHE A 67 -15.79 -9.33 -21.63
N GLU A 68 -15.66 -8.01 -21.75
CA GLU A 68 -14.43 -7.35 -22.20
C GLU A 68 -13.35 -7.49 -21.13
N PHE A 69 -13.71 -7.27 -19.87
CA PHE A 69 -12.85 -7.53 -18.73
C PHE A 69 -12.40 -8.99 -18.71
N ARG A 70 -13.33 -9.94 -18.90
CA ARG A 70 -12.98 -11.37 -18.95
C ARG A 70 -11.98 -11.69 -20.07
N TYR A 71 -12.18 -11.12 -21.25
CA TYR A 71 -11.26 -11.31 -22.38
C TYR A 71 -9.87 -10.76 -22.07
N TRP A 72 -9.80 -9.54 -21.52
CA TRP A 72 -8.54 -8.95 -21.08
C TRP A 72 -7.88 -9.79 -19.98
N TRP A 73 -8.64 -10.26 -19.00
CA TRP A 73 -8.17 -11.01 -17.85
C TRP A 73 -7.54 -12.35 -18.27
N LEU A 74 -8.18 -13.09 -19.17
CA LEU A 74 -7.70 -14.38 -19.64
C LEU A 74 -6.52 -14.26 -20.62
N ASN A 75 -6.52 -13.25 -21.50
CA ASN A 75 -5.54 -13.16 -22.60
C ASN A 75 -4.36 -12.22 -22.33
N LYS A 76 -4.56 -11.15 -21.56
CA LYS A 76 -3.54 -10.11 -21.32
C LYS A 76 -2.99 -10.13 -19.90
N ALA A 77 -3.80 -10.42 -18.89
CA ALA A 77 -3.35 -10.40 -17.50
C ALA A 77 -2.59 -11.67 -17.07
N ASN A 78 -2.43 -12.66 -17.99
CA ASN A 78 -1.67 -13.91 -17.79
C ASN A 78 -1.93 -14.63 -16.46
N LEU A 79 -3.16 -14.54 -15.92
CA LEU A 79 -3.56 -15.17 -14.65
C LEU A 79 -2.52 -14.98 -13.52
N GLY A 80 -1.90 -13.79 -13.47
CA GLY A 80 -0.76 -13.52 -12.59
C GLY A 80 -1.05 -13.76 -11.10
N THR A 81 0.01 -13.85 -10.29
CA THR A 81 -0.12 -14.06 -8.85
C THR A 81 -0.66 -12.84 -8.09
N TYR A 82 -0.88 -11.69 -8.77
CA TYR A 82 -1.28 -10.41 -8.18
C TYR A 82 -0.41 -9.94 -7.02
N SER A 83 0.87 -10.34 -7.03
CA SER A 83 1.84 -10.03 -5.97
C SER A 83 2.55 -8.69 -6.20
N ASN A 84 2.88 -8.39 -7.46
CA ASN A 84 3.62 -7.18 -7.82
C ASN A 84 2.68 -5.96 -7.93
N TYR A 85 3.27 -4.76 -7.87
CA TYR A 85 2.51 -3.51 -7.98
C TYR A 85 1.80 -3.41 -9.33
N ASP A 86 2.52 -3.70 -10.42
CA ASP A 86 2.00 -3.51 -11.77
C ASP A 86 0.74 -4.34 -12.04
N SER A 87 0.66 -5.57 -11.54
CA SER A 87 -0.55 -6.40 -11.67
C SER A 87 -1.72 -5.84 -10.87
N LYS A 88 -1.47 -5.28 -9.68
CA LYS A 88 -2.51 -4.64 -8.86
C LYS A 88 -2.99 -3.34 -9.50
N ASN A 89 -2.06 -2.55 -10.02
CA ASN A 89 -2.39 -1.33 -10.75
C ASN A 89 -3.22 -1.65 -12.00
N ASN A 90 -2.83 -2.69 -12.75
CA ASN A 90 -3.59 -3.13 -13.92
C ASN A 90 -5.03 -3.54 -13.55
N ILE A 91 -5.23 -4.34 -12.50
CA ILE A 91 -6.60 -4.63 -12.01
C ILE A 91 -7.31 -3.33 -11.66
N TYR A 92 -6.70 -2.45 -10.88
CA TYR A 92 -7.30 -1.17 -10.50
C TYR A 92 -7.79 -0.38 -11.72
N THR A 93 -6.93 -0.22 -12.74
CA THR A 93 -7.31 0.52 -13.96
C THR A 93 -8.48 -0.11 -14.70
N GLU A 94 -8.51 -1.43 -14.83
CA GLU A 94 -9.60 -2.12 -15.50
C GLU A 94 -10.87 -2.12 -14.65
N PHE A 95 -10.74 -2.17 -13.33
CA PHE A 95 -11.87 -2.03 -12.40
C PHE A 95 -12.52 -0.65 -12.56
N CYS A 96 -11.75 0.43 -12.58
CA CYS A 96 -12.29 1.78 -12.84
C CYS A 96 -13.04 1.85 -14.18
N LYS A 97 -12.57 1.17 -15.23
CA LYS A 97 -13.29 1.10 -16.52
C LYS A 97 -14.60 0.34 -16.41
N VAL A 98 -14.63 -0.79 -15.70
CA VAL A 98 -15.86 -1.55 -15.47
C VAL A 98 -16.87 -0.72 -14.68
N LEU A 99 -16.42 -0.02 -13.62
CA LEU A 99 -17.28 0.87 -12.83
C LEU A 99 -17.92 1.95 -13.68
N LYS A 100 -17.17 2.60 -14.57
CA LYS A 100 -17.70 3.62 -15.49
C LYS A 100 -18.71 3.10 -16.51
N LYS A 101 -18.67 1.81 -16.84
CA LYS A 101 -19.66 1.21 -17.74
C LYS A 101 -21.00 0.99 -17.02
N ILE A 102 -20.95 0.61 -15.74
CA ILE A 102 -22.12 0.34 -14.91
C ILE A 102 -22.73 1.66 -14.43
N ASN A 103 -21.90 2.56 -13.91
CA ASN A 103 -22.30 3.87 -13.44
C ASN A 103 -21.50 4.97 -14.16
N VAL A 104 -22.17 5.67 -15.08
CA VAL A 104 -21.57 6.74 -15.91
C VAL A 104 -21.13 7.94 -15.05
N ASP A 105 -21.77 8.17 -13.91
CA ASP A 105 -21.50 9.30 -13.03
C ASP A 105 -20.38 9.01 -12.02
N PHE A 106 -19.86 7.77 -11.95
CA PHE A 106 -18.80 7.40 -11.02
C PHE A 106 -17.52 8.23 -11.23
N SER A 107 -17.09 8.94 -10.18
CA SER A 107 -15.79 9.60 -10.12
C SER A 107 -14.92 9.02 -9.01
N ILE A 108 -13.62 8.85 -9.29
CA ILE A 108 -12.67 8.46 -8.24
C ILE A 108 -12.58 9.51 -7.11
N ASN A 109 -12.97 10.75 -7.40
CA ASN A 109 -13.02 11.83 -6.41
C ASN A 109 -14.13 11.65 -5.37
N ASP A 110 -15.12 10.80 -5.65
CA ASP A 110 -16.21 10.49 -4.71
C ASP A 110 -15.72 9.64 -3.53
N ILE A 111 -14.57 8.98 -3.71
CA ILE A 111 -13.92 8.21 -2.65
C ILE A 111 -13.19 9.15 -1.69
N ASP A 112 -13.60 9.14 -0.42
CA ASP A 112 -12.94 9.93 0.63
C ASP A 112 -11.55 9.35 0.99
N ARG A 113 -10.54 9.92 0.34
CA ARG A 113 -9.12 9.57 0.55
C ARG A 113 -8.66 9.88 1.97
N GLU A 114 -9.18 10.93 2.60
CA GLU A 114 -8.78 11.32 3.95
C GLU A 114 -9.34 10.31 4.97
N ASP A 115 -10.60 9.90 4.81
CA ASP A 115 -11.20 8.84 5.61
C ASP A 115 -10.50 7.50 5.42
N LEU A 116 -10.17 7.10 4.19
CA LEU A 116 -9.42 5.87 3.91
C LEU A 116 -8.08 5.80 4.64
N LEU A 117 -7.29 6.87 4.59
CA LEU A 117 -5.99 6.90 5.26
C LEU A 117 -6.15 6.89 6.77
N LYS A 118 -7.04 7.74 7.32
CA LYS A 118 -7.32 7.79 8.76
C LYS A 118 -7.83 6.45 9.28
N ASN A 119 -8.76 5.81 8.58
CA ASN A 119 -9.29 4.51 8.96
C ASN A 119 -8.23 3.42 8.92
N THR A 120 -7.33 3.46 7.93
CA THR A 120 -6.20 2.53 7.85
C THR A 120 -5.28 2.67 9.08
N THR A 121 -4.82 3.88 9.37
CA THR A 121 -3.92 4.15 10.50
C THR A 121 -4.62 3.85 11.84
N LYS A 122 -5.90 4.21 11.97
CA LYS A 122 -6.70 3.98 13.18
C LYS A 122 -6.89 2.47 13.45
N LYS A 123 -7.29 1.68 12.46
CA LYS A 123 -7.49 0.22 12.62
C LYS A 123 -6.21 -0.45 13.11
N ILE A 124 -5.07 -0.19 12.48
CA ILE A 124 -3.79 -0.77 12.89
C ILE A 124 -3.42 -0.32 14.31
N ARG A 125 -3.60 0.96 14.62
CA ARG A 125 -3.35 1.49 15.97
C ARG A 125 -4.20 0.76 17.02
N GLU A 126 -5.49 0.58 16.76
CA GLU A 126 -6.43 -0.06 17.69
C GLU A 126 -6.14 -1.55 17.89
N ILE A 127 -5.71 -2.26 16.85
CA ILE A 127 -5.37 -3.69 16.92
C ILE A 127 -4.12 -3.90 17.78
N PHE A 128 -3.11 -3.05 17.62
CA PHE A 128 -1.81 -3.26 18.27
C PHE A 128 -1.68 -2.58 19.63
N LYS A 129 -2.42 -1.49 19.95
CA LYS A 129 -2.19 -0.63 21.14
C LYS A 129 -1.94 -1.36 22.47
N ASP A 130 -2.65 -2.47 22.70
CA ASP A 130 -2.59 -3.25 23.94
C ASP A 130 -1.89 -4.62 23.74
N SER A 131 -1.28 -4.82 22.58
CA SER A 131 -0.61 -6.06 22.20
C SER A 131 0.82 -6.11 22.75
N ASN A 132 1.21 -7.28 23.25
CA ASN A 132 2.58 -7.61 23.59
C ASN A 132 3.58 -7.45 22.43
N LEU A 133 3.11 -7.50 21.17
CA LEU A 133 3.95 -7.30 19.99
C LEU A 133 4.56 -5.88 19.94
N ILE A 134 3.92 -4.88 20.55
CA ILE A 134 4.46 -3.51 20.63
C ILE A 134 5.72 -3.46 21.48
N SER A 135 5.79 -4.24 22.57
CA SER A 135 6.92 -4.20 23.51
C SER A 135 8.25 -4.45 22.79
N TRP A 136 8.25 -5.28 21.74
CA TRP A 136 9.43 -5.62 20.96
C TRP A 136 9.70 -4.66 19.78
N ALA A 137 8.66 -4.07 19.18
CA ALA A 137 8.77 -3.23 17.98
C ALA A 137 8.31 -1.77 18.21
N ARG A 138 8.54 -1.25 19.42
CA ARG A 138 8.00 0.04 19.88
C ARG A 138 8.42 1.22 19.02
N ALA A 139 9.68 1.26 18.60
CA ALA A 139 10.21 2.34 17.76
C ALA A 139 9.49 2.37 16.40
N ASP A 140 9.35 1.20 15.76
CA ASP A 140 8.70 1.04 14.46
C ASP A 140 7.20 1.36 14.53
N PHE A 141 6.53 0.90 15.59
CA PHE A 141 5.14 1.26 15.83
C PHE A 141 4.97 2.76 16.07
N SER A 142 5.86 3.38 16.85
CA SER A 142 5.79 4.83 17.11
C SER A 142 5.97 5.66 15.85
N TYR A 143 6.86 5.25 14.95
CA TYR A 143 7.06 5.88 13.66
C TYR A 143 5.84 5.73 12.73
N PHE A 144 5.18 4.57 12.76
CA PHE A 144 3.92 4.40 12.03
C PHE A 144 2.80 5.28 12.59
N VAL A 145 2.68 5.34 13.93
CA VAL A 145 1.63 6.11 14.63
C VAL A 145 1.78 7.62 14.47
N SER A 146 2.99 8.14 14.23
CA SER A 146 3.22 9.56 13.95
C SER A 146 2.65 10.01 12.59
N ASP A 147 2.10 9.08 11.80
CA ASP A 147 1.45 9.33 10.49
C ASP A 147 2.40 9.95 9.45
N ASP A 148 3.71 9.76 9.65
CA ASP A 148 4.78 10.29 8.80
C ASP A 148 5.21 9.29 7.71
N TRP A 149 4.41 8.25 7.49
CA TRP A 149 4.76 7.17 6.57
C TRP A 149 4.24 7.42 5.15
N THR A 150 3.22 8.27 4.97
CA THR A 150 2.67 8.66 3.65
C THR A 150 1.86 9.96 3.69
N ASP A 151 1.42 10.45 2.53
CA ASP A 151 0.52 11.60 2.38
C ASP A 151 -0.75 11.21 1.60
N ILE A 152 -1.85 11.92 1.84
CA ILE A 152 -3.15 11.76 1.14
C ILE A 152 -3.00 11.89 -0.38
N ASP A 153 -2.05 12.72 -0.82
CA ASP A 153 -1.73 12.93 -2.22
C ASP A 153 -1.00 11.75 -2.88
N GLN A 154 -0.69 10.65 -2.20
CA GLN A 154 0.08 9.55 -2.78
C GLN A 154 -0.77 8.47 -3.47
N PHE A 155 -2.11 8.51 -3.35
CA PHE A 155 -3.00 7.50 -3.91
C PHE A 155 -4.29 8.11 -4.48
N LEU A 156 -4.93 7.37 -5.40
CA LEU A 156 -6.22 7.70 -6.03
C LEU A 156 -6.29 9.13 -6.61
N LYS A 157 -5.20 9.60 -7.23
CA LYS A 157 -5.20 10.89 -7.95
C LYS A 157 -5.89 10.80 -9.31
N ASP A 158 -5.80 9.63 -9.93
CA ASP A 158 -6.34 9.36 -11.25
C ASP A 158 -6.77 7.89 -11.35
N GLU A 159 -7.47 7.56 -12.44
CA GLU A 159 -7.97 6.22 -12.70
C GLU A 159 -6.94 5.30 -13.35
N ASN A 160 -5.79 5.85 -13.77
CA ASN A 160 -4.74 5.11 -14.46
C ASN A 160 -3.71 4.54 -13.48
N ASN A 161 -3.57 5.15 -12.30
CA ASN A 161 -2.58 4.78 -11.30
C ASN A 161 -3.19 4.81 -9.90
N MET A 162 -3.14 3.66 -9.23
CA MET A 162 -3.56 3.56 -7.83
C MET A 162 -2.66 4.42 -6.92
N PHE A 163 -1.33 4.36 -7.13
CA PHE A 163 -0.34 5.19 -6.44
C PHE A 163 0.40 6.11 -7.40
N VAL A 164 0.80 7.27 -6.88
CA VAL A 164 1.58 8.26 -7.62
C VAL A 164 2.95 7.68 -8.00
N SER A 165 3.31 7.84 -9.27
CA SER A 165 4.63 7.44 -9.77
C SER A 165 5.73 8.30 -9.17
N MET A 166 6.91 7.70 -9.01
CA MET A 166 8.09 8.40 -8.50
C MET A 166 8.40 9.66 -9.33
N PRO A 167 8.75 10.78 -8.69
CA PRO A 167 9.16 11.98 -9.41
C PRO A 167 10.46 11.69 -10.17
N ASN A 168 10.50 12.07 -11.45
CA ASN A 168 11.69 11.88 -12.29
C ASN A 168 12.88 12.65 -11.70
N GLU A 169 14.07 12.03 -11.66
CA GLU A 169 15.30 12.67 -11.19
C GLU A 169 15.60 13.98 -11.94
N ASN A 170 15.21 14.07 -13.20
CA ASN A 170 15.33 15.29 -14.01
C ASN A 170 14.50 16.46 -13.46
N ASN A 171 13.44 16.16 -12.70
CA ASN A 171 12.58 17.15 -12.06
C ASN A 171 13.09 17.57 -10.68
N ARG A 172 14.23 17.02 -10.22
CA ARG A 172 14.84 17.45 -8.97
C ARG A 172 15.14 18.94 -9.04
N PRO A 173 14.65 19.74 -8.07
CA PRO A 173 14.94 21.17 -8.02
C PRO A 173 16.45 21.41 -8.06
N LYS A 174 16.88 22.30 -8.95
CA LYS A 174 18.30 22.68 -9.06
C LYS A 174 18.53 23.96 -8.26
N LYS A 175 19.59 23.97 -7.46
CA LYS A 175 19.96 25.12 -6.66
C LYS A 175 20.21 26.34 -7.57
N PRO A 176 19.58 27.49 -7.31
CA PRO A 176 19.73 28.66 -8.16
C PRO A 176 21.13 29.28 -8.03
N GLU A 177 21.73 29.62 -9.16
CA GLU A 177 22.98 30.39 -9.22
C GLU A 177 22.68 31.90 -9.11
N ARG A 178 23.54 32.64 -8.39
CA ARG A 178 23.43 34.09 -8.26
C ARG A 178 23.89 34.76 -9.55
N LYS A 179 22.98 35.43 -10.27
CA LYS A 179 23.34 36.21 -11.48
C LYS A 179 23.83 37.59 -11.09
N LYS A 180 24.72 38.19 -11.89
CA LYS A 180 25.26 39.55 -11.66
C LYS A 180 24.19 40.65 -11.57
N ARG A 181 22.98 40.41 -12.08
CA ARG A 181 21.84 41.34 -12.08
C ARG A 181 20.88 41.13 -10.91
N ASP A 182 21.10 40.09 -10.10
CA ASP A 182 20.21 39.78 -8.98
C ASP A 182 20.53 40.71 -7.80
N SER A 183 19.50 41.38 -7.27
CA SER A 183 19.60 42.01 -5.96
C SER A 183 19.78 40.95 -4.88
N GLU A 184 20.34 41.34 -3.73
CA GLU A 184 20.50 40.44 -2.57
C GLU A 184 19.16 39.80 -2.17
N GLN A 185 18.11 40.63 -2.02
CA GLN A 185 16.76 40.18 -1.72
C GLN A 185 16.18 39.24 -2.79
N GLY A 186 16.42 39.54 -4.07
CA GLY A 186 15.93 38.71 -5.18
C GLY A 186 16.63 37.36 -5.27
N TYR A 187 17.88 37.24 -4.81
CA TYR A 187 18.56 35.95 -4.71
C TYR A 187 18.06 35.14 -3.51
N GLU A 188 17.84 35.79 -2.36
CA GLU A 188 17.25 35.14 -1.18
C GLU A 188 15.85 34.58 -1.46
N ASP A 189 15.01 35.29 -2.21
CA ASP A 189 13.67 34.82 -2.58
C ASP A 189 13.72 33.58 -3.48
N LYS A 190 14.66 33.55 -4.44
CA LYS A 190 14.91 32.36 -5.27
C LYS A 190 15.39 31.18 -4.42
N LEU A 191 16.24 31.42 -3.43
CA LEU A 191 16.72 30.38 -2.53
C LEU A 191 15.59 29.82 -1.65
N ARG A 192 14.70 30.69 -1.16
CA ARG A 192 13.49 30.29 -0.42
C ARG A 192 12.56 29.43 -1.27
N GLU A 193 12.29 29.85 -2.51
CA GLU A 193 11.47 29.07 -3.43
C GLU A 193 12.11 27.72 -3.78
N TYR A 194 13.42 27.70 -4.02
CA TYR A 194 14.17 26.48 -4.24
C TYR A 194 14.06 25.52 -3.05
N ASN A 195 14.35 25.99 -1.83
CA ASN A 195 14.28 25.18 -0.62
C ASN A 195 12.87 24.60 -0.44
N ARG A 196 11.81 25.40 -0.65
CA ARG A 196 10.43 24.92 -0.61
C ARG A 196 10.17 23.80 -1.61
N ARG A 197 10.59 23.96 -2.86
CA ARG A 197 10.42 22.94 -3.91
C ARG A 197 11.23 21.68 -3.61
N ASP A 198 12.46 21.81 -3.13
CA ASP A 198 13.34 20.70 -2.78
C ASP A 198 12.78 19.90 -1.59
N THR A 199 12.27 20.57 -0.55
CA THR A 199 11.58 19.92 0.56
C THR A 199 10.37 19.13 0.09
N ILE A 200 9.53 19.69 -0.78
CA ILE A 200 8.37 18.98 -1.34
C ILE A 200 8.81 17.77 -2.17
N TYR A 201 9.87 17.91 -2.97
CA TYR A 201 10.41 16.83 -3.79
C TYR A 201 10.94 15.67 -2.92
N ILE A 202 11.73 15.98 -1.88
CA ILE A 202 12.26 14.99 -0.94
C ILE A 202 11.10 14.28 -0.21
N LYS A 203 10.14 15.05 0.32
CA LYS A 203 8.97 14.48 0.99
C LYS A 203 8.19 13.54 0.08
N ASN A 204 7.96 13.95 -1.18
CA ASN A 204 7.26 13.10 -2.15
C ASN A 204 7.99 11.79 -2.44
N ILE A 205 9.32 11.76 -2.38
CA ILE A 205 10.11 10.53 -2.50
C ILE A 205 9.97 9.67 -1.25
N GLU A 206 10.14 10.26 -0.07
CA GLU A 206 10.09 9.56 1.21
C GLU A 206 8.72 8.96 1.50
N HIS A 207 7.64 9.66 1.10
CA HIS A 207 6.25 9.26 1.33
C HIS A 207 5.67 8.43 0.18
N ASN A 208 6.44 8.16 -0.88
CA ASN A 208 5.94 7.50 -2.08
C ASN A 208 5.47 6.07 -1.82
N LEU A 209 4.16 5.83 -1.98
CA LEU A 209 3.54 4.52 -1.72
C LEU A 209 3.99 3.45 -2.72
N LYS A 210 4.20 3.81 -3.99
CA LYS A 210 4.66 2.86 -5.02
C LYS A 210 6.06 2.32 -4.67
N CYS A 211 7.00 3.21 -4.36
CA CYS A 211 8.36 2.84 -3.96
C CYS A 211 8.37 1.96 -2.70
N LYS A 212 7.57 2.33 -1.68
CA LYS A 212 7.44 1.52 -0.46
C LYS A 212 6.85 0.14 -0.76
N TYR A 213 5.87 0.06 -1.65
CA TYR A 213 5.29 -1.22 -2.06
C TYR A 213 6.30 -2.10 -2.79
N GLU A 214 7.06 -1.55 -3.74
CA GLU A 214 8.12 -2.29 -4.46
C GLU A 214 9.20 -2.80 -3.50
N ASN A 215 9.63 -1.96 -2.54
CA ASN A 215 10.56 -2.37 -1.49
C ASN A 215 9.98 -3.50 -0.62
N MET A 216 8.72 -3.37 -0.20
CA MET A 216 8.01 -4.37 0.58
C MET A 216 7.86 -5.70 -0.19
N PHE A 217 7.59 -5.65 -1.49
CA PHE A 217 7.51 -6.82 -2.38
C PHE A 217 8.85 -7.56 -2.49
N ASP A 218 9.95 -6.82 -2.65
CA ASP A 218 11.30 -7.38 -2.62
C ASP A 218 11.59 -8.12 -1.31
N GLN A 219 11.22 -7.51 -0.18
CA GLN A 219 11.42 -8.10 1.14
C GLN A 219 10.52 -9.32 1.34
N ARG A 220 9.25 -9.27 0.91
CA ARG A 220 8.36 -10.43 0.90
C ARG A 220 9.00 -11.61 0.17
N ASN A 221 9.54 -11.39 -1.02
CA ASN A 221 10.16 -12.48 -1.78
C ASN A 221 11.37 -13.05 -1.04
N ARG A 222 12.19 -12.22 -0.41
CA ARG A 222 13.28 -12.70 0.45
C ARG A 222 12.78 -13.53 1.61
N LEU A 223 11.79 -13.03 2.35
CA LEU A 223 11.21 -13.71 3.51
C LEU A 223 10.56 -15.04 3.13
N ALA A 224 9.87 -15.10 1.98
CA ALA A 224 9.27 -16.33 1.46
C ALA A 224 10.33 -17.34 0.95
N HIS A 225 11.44 -16.85 0.39
CA HIS A 225 12.50 -17.70 -0.16
C HIS A 225 13.61 -18.05 0.84
N ASN A 226 13.67 -17.41 2.01
CA ASN A 226 14.59 -17.74 3.12
C ASN A 226 14.23 -19.05 3.85
N THR A 227 13.23 -19.80 3.37
CA THR A 227 13.12 -21.24 3.67
C THR A 227 14.39 -21.95 3.19
N LEU A 228 14.92 -22.89 3.99
CA LEU A 228 16.22 -23.60 3.88
C LEU A 228 16.76 -23.97 2.46
N SER A 229 15.91 -23.96 1.43
CA SER A 229 16.20 -24.40 0.06
C SER A 229 16.77 -23.31 -0.87
N TYR A 230 16.62 -22.01 -0.58
CA TYR A 230 17.06 -20.90 -1.47
C TYR A 230 17.94 -19.88 -0.73
N GLN A 231 19.15 -20.28 -0.32
CA GLN A 231 20.09 -19.42 0.43
C GLN A 231 20.78 -18.31 -0.39
N GLN A 232 20.45 -18.08 -1.67
CA GLN A 232 21.21 -17.16 -2.52
C GLN A 232 20.65 -15.72 -2.63
N ASN A 233 19.48 -15.42 -2.05
CA ASN A 233 18.88 -14.07 -2.10
C ASN A 233 19.28 -13.18 -0.90
N LEU A 234 20.54 -13.25 -0.48
CA LEU A 234 21.07 -12.40 0.59
C LEU A 234 21.11 -10.92 0.16
N PRO A 235 20.82 -9.97 1.06
CA PRO A 235 21.01 -8.55 0.77
C PRO A 235 22.48 -8.24 0.49
N THR A 236 22.73 -7.42 -0.54
CA THR A 236 24.06 -6.87 -0.76
C THR A 236 24.41 -5.89 0.36
N LEU A 237 25.70 -5.72 0.66
CA LEU A 237 26.20 -4.73 1.61
C LEU A 237 25.65 -3.32 1.32
N ALA A 238 25.57 -2.93 0.05
CA ALA A 238 24.98 -1.65 -0.35
C ALA A 238 23.51 -1.51 0.07
N LYS A 239 22.72 -2.59 -0.01
CA LYS A 239 21.32 -2.57 0.41
C LYS A 239 21.18 -2.50 1.93
N LEU A 240 22.07 -3.15 2.68
CA LEU A 240 22.11 -3.04 4.15
C LEU A 240 22.49 -1.64 4.61
N VAL A 241 23.48 -1.01 3.94
CA VAL A 241 23.92 0.35 4.25
C VAL A 241 22.82 1.38 4.00
N ASN A 242 21.95 1.13 3.01
CA ASN A 242 20.85 2.02 2.66
C ASN A 242 19.51 1.64 3.32
N GLU A 243 19.49 0.66 4.22
CA GLU A 243 18.27 0.25 4.94
C GLU A 243 17.91 1.33 5.97
N THR A 244 16.75 1.96 5.79
CA THR A 244 16.22 2.96 6.73
C THR A 244 15.14 2.33 7.61
N GLN A 245 14.87 2.96 8.76
CA GLN A 245 13.78 2.54 9.65
C GLN A 245 12.42 2.47 8.92
N ALA A 246 12.19 3.30 7.90
CA ALA A 246 10.97 3.22 7.09
C ALA A 246 10.93 2.04 6.11
N THR A 247 12.08 1.52 5.68
CA THR A 247 12.15 0.42 4.69
C THR A 247 11.92 -0.95 5.30
N ARG A 248 12.30 -1.15 6.58
CA ARG A 248 12.13 -2.41 7.31
C ARG A 248 11.23 -2.23 8.53
N ASN A 249 10.03 -1.73 8.30
CA ASN A 249 9.02 -1.55 9.33
C ASN A 249 7.74 -2.31 8.95
N TYR A 250 7.46 -3.38 9.69
CA TYR A 250 6.29 -4.22 9.46
C TYR A 250 4.97 -3.46 9.58
N PHE A 251 4.88 -2.44 10.43
CA PHE A 251 3.67 -1.63 10.56
C PHE A 251 3.39 -0.78 9.32
N ILE A 252 4.44 -0.27 8.65
CA ILE A 252 4.29 0.38 7.35
C ILE A 252 3.82 -0.63 6.31
N TRP A 253 4.35 -1.86 6.31
CA TRP A 253 3.90 -2.91 5.39
C TRP A 253 2.45 -3.31 5.64
N PHE A 254 2.05 -3.46 6.91
CA PHE A 254 0.66 -3.70 7.30
C PHE A 254 -0.24 -2.53 6.88
N GLY A 255 0.23 -1.29 7.05
CA GLY A 255 -0.43 -0.06 6.59
C GLY A 255 -0.66 -0.07 5.09
N LEU A 256 0.37 -0.37 4.29
CA LEU A 256 0.28 -0.47 2.83
C LEU A 256 -0.73 -1.53 2.39
N LEU A 257 -0.63 -2.74 2.94
CA LEU A 257 -1.53 -3.84 2.58
C LEU A 257 -2.97 -3.51 2.97
N THR A 258 -3.18 -2.92 4.16
CA THR A 258 -4.51 -2.51 4.63
C THR A 258 -5.09 -1.36 3.81
N LEU A 259 -4.27 -0.39 3.40
CA LEU A 259 -4.70 0.71 2.53
C LEU A 259 -5.18 0.17 1.18
N ILE A 260 -4.39 -0.70 0.54
CA ILE A 260 -4.78 -1.34 -0.72
C ILE A 260 -6.08 -2.12 -0.54
N ASP A 261 -6.20 -2.88 0.54
CA ASP A 261 -7.40 -3.65 0.84
C ASP A 261 -8.64 -2.77 0.97
N ASN A 262 -8.55 -1.67 1.74
CA ASN A 262 -9.63 -0.72 1.89
C ASN A 262 -10.01 -0.08 0.55
N ILE A 263 -9.03 0.31 -0.29
CA ILE A 263 -9.29 0.87 -1.63
C ILE A 263 -10.13 -0.11 -2.47
N PHE A 264 -9.72 -1.39 -2.54
CA PHE A 264 -10.44 -2.37 -3.33
C PHE A 264 -11.81 -2.75 -2.75
N ILE A 265 -11.97 -2.69 -1.42
CA ILE A 265 -13.27 -2.87 -0.77
C ILE A 265 -14.22 -1.72 -1.17
N GLU A 266 -13.78 -0.46 -1.12
CA GLU A 266 -14.63 0.67 -1.51
C GLU A 266 -15.01 0.62 -3.00
N LEU A 267 -14.06 0.31 -3.89
CA LEU A 267 -14.36 0.10 -5.32
C LEU A 267 -15.38 -1.02 -5.53
N TYR A 268 -15.27 -2.10 -4.75
CA TYR A 268 -16.21 -3.21 -4.82
C TYR A 268 -17.59 -2.87 -4.27
N ARG A 269 -17.70 -2.00 -3.26
CA ARG A 269 -19.00 -1.50 -2.79
C ARG A 269 -19.71 -0.70 -3.89
N HIS A 270 -19.03 0.25 -4.51
CA HIS A 270 -19.59 1.01 -5.64
C HIS A 270 -19.99 0.10 -6.81
N TYR A 271 -19.22 -0.97 -7.05
CA TYR A 271 -19.58 -1.97 -8.04
C TYR A 271 -20.88 -2.70 -7.71
N GLN A 272 -21.06 -3.11 -6.45
CA GLN A 272 -22.29 -3.77 -6.02
C GLN A 272 -23.50 -2.83 -6.10
N GLU A 273 -23.35 -1.59 -5.67
CA GLU A 273 -24.40 -0.55 -5.76
C GLU A 273 -24.85 -0.36 -7.21
N GLY A 274 -23.90 -0.20 -8.15
CA GLY A 274 -24.24 -0.04 -9.57
C GLY A 274 -24.94 -1.26 -10.19
N LEU A 275 -24.56 -2.49 -9.80
CA LEU A 275 -25.23 -3.70 -10.26
C LEU A 275 -26.67 -3.82 -9.71
N GLU A 276 -26.90 -3.39 -8.47
CA GLU A 276 -28.24 -3.38 -7.88
C GLU A 276 -29.16 -2.37 -8.57
N GLU A 277 -28.63 -1.22 -8.98
CA GLU A 277 -29.37 -0.22 -9.76
C GLU A 277 -29.76 -0.75 -11.15
N GLU A 278 -28.85 -1.41 -11.87
CA GLU A 278 -29.15 -2.03 -13.19
C GLU A 278 -30.24 -3.11 -13.10
N LEU A 279 -30.31 -3.87 -12.01
CA LEU A 279 -31.31 -4.93 -11.82
C LEU A 279 -32.71 -4.41 -11.45
N ASN A 280 -32.81 -3.16 -11.01
CA ASN A 280 -34.07 -2.52 -10.59
C ASN A 280 -34.76 -1.74 -11.74
N TYR A 281 -34.19 -1.74 -12.95
CA TYR A 281 -34.80 -1.24 -14.18
C TYR A 281 -35.28 -2.37 -15.10
#